data_AF-A0A6P5KBI1-F1
#
_entry.id   AF-A0A6P5KBI1-F1
#
_cell.length_a   1.000
_cell.length_b   1.000
_cell.length_c   1.000
_cell.angle_alpha   90.00
_cell.angle_beta   90.00
_cell.angle_gamma   90.00
#
_symmetry.space_group_name_H-M   'P 1'
#
loop_
_entity.id
_entity.type
_entity.pdbx_description
1 polymer ?
#
loop_
_entity_poly.entity_id
_entity_poly.type
_entity_poly.pdbx_seq_one_letter_code
_entity_poly.pdbx_strand_id
1 'polypeptide(L)'
;MWKKERKRSHHQPKIKAAEGVSGTGQYVELNSAQDPSAPKSIQVTELRSNLVFEEISRRVKEVGSQLVKKVNAIFQLDITKDGKIIVQWTVDLKNGSGEVYSGSARSPPDTLFTIPDHIFMELVLGKTNPQRAFFAGKLKVSGKVMLGQKLEKIFKDCAIF
;
A
#
# COMPACT_ATOMS: atom_id res chain seq x y z
N MET A 1 28.35 -25.64 43.00
CA MET A 1 29.50 -25.97 42.14
C MET A 1 29.07 -26.01 40.68
N TRP A 2 29.34 -24.94 39.93
CA TRP A 2 29.95 -24.84 38.59
C TRP A 2 29.42 -23.63 37.81
N LYS A 3 30.39 -22.83 37.37
CA LYS A 3 30.29 -21.60 36.58
C LYS A 3 30.07 -21.95 35.09
N LYS A 4 29.43 -21.05 34.33
CA LYS A 4 30.09 -20.32 33.22
C LYS A 4 29.18 -19.28 32.56
N GLU A 5 29.64 -18.06 32.70
CA GLU A 5 29.29 -16.86 31.95
C GLU A 5 29.71 -16.98 30.47
N ARG A 6 28.91 -16.45 29.54
CA ARG A 6 29.36 -16.05 28.21
C ARG A 6 28.72 -14.73 27.81
N LYS A 7 29.48 -13.65 28.02
CA LYS A 7 29.32 -12.37 27.34
C LYS A 7 29.48 -12.59 25.83
N ARG A 8 28.54 -12.11 25.02
CA ARG A 8 28.72 -11.96 23.58
C ARG A 8 28.54 -10.49 23.23
N SER A 9 29.67 -9.83 22.99
CA SER A 9 29.79 -8.42 22.67
C SER A 9 29.10 -8.07 21.35
N HIS A 10 28.24 -7.05 21.40
CA HIS A 10 27.73 -6.35 20.23
C HIS A 10 28.89 -5.71 19.46
N HIS A 11 29.06 -6.11 18.20
CA HIS A 11 29.93 -5.42 17.24
C HIS A 11 29.04 -4.69 16.23
N GLN A 12 29.03 -3.37 16.29
CA GLN A 12 28.48 -2.53 15.22
C GLN A 12 29.48 -2.44 14.06
N PRO A 13 29.06 -2.54 12.80
CA PRO A 13 29.90 -2.15 11.68
C PRO A 13 29.83 -0.62 11.47
N LYS A 14 30.97 0.04 11.65
CA LYS A 14 31.18 1.44 11.24
C LYS A 14 31.14 1.54 9.72
N ILE A 15 30.22 2.33 9.18
CA ILE A 15 30.16 2.69 7.76
C ILE A 15 31.07 3.91 7.56
N LYS A 16 32.09 3.77 6.72
CA LYS A 16 33.02 4.84 6.35
C LYS A 16 32.52 5.47 5.05
N ALA A 17 32.14 6.75 5.10
CA ALA A 17 31.83 7.56 3.94
C ALA A 17 33.12 7.83 3.14
N ALA A 18 33.04 7.72 1.81
CA ALA A 18 34.02 8.24 0.88
C ALA A 18 33.25 9.02 -0.19
N GLU A 19 33.49 10.32 -0.24
CA GLU A 19 33.07 11.22 -1.31
C GLU A 19 34.04 11.12 -2.49
N GLY A 20 33.53 11.31 -3.73
CA GLY A 20 34.39 11.40 -4.91
C GLY A 20 33.66 11.46 -6.26
N VAL A 21 33.20 12.67 -6.63
CA VAL A 21 33.29 13.33 -7.96
C VAL A 21 32.61 12.70 -9.21
N SER A 22 31.64 13.48 -9.72
CA SER A 22 31.38 13.94 -11.11
C SER A 22 31.85 13.11 -12.31
N GLY A 23 30.91 12.82 -13.23
CA GLY A 23 31.23 12.47 -14.62
C GLY A 23 30.00 12.16 -15.47
N THR A 24 29.63 13.10 -16.34
CA THR A 24 28.72 12.94 -17.48
C THR A 24 29.20 11.82 -18.41
N GLY A 25 28.30 10.97 -18.90
CA GLY A 25 28.67 9.97 -19.90
C GLY A 25 27.54 9.01 -20.23
N GLN A 26 26.75 9.40 -21.22
CA GLN A 26 25.78 8.56 -21.90
C GLN A 26 26.54 7.47 -22.66
N TYR A 27 26.32 6.19 -22.33
CA TYR A 27 26.64 5.06 -23.21
C TYR A 27 25.44 4.12 -23.24
N VAL A 28 24.87 4.00 -24.44
CA VAL A 28 23.93 2.98 -24.87
C VAL A 28 24.78 1.82 -25.40
N GLU A 29 24.63 0.64 -24.82
CA GLU A 29 25.08 -0.61 -25.44
C GLU A 29 23.92 -1.61 -25.47
N LEU A 30 23.63 -2.10 -26.68
CA LEU A 30 22.69 -3.17 -26.98
C LEU A 30 23.49 -4.41 -27.40
N ASN A 31 23.42 -5.51 -26.64
CA ASN A 31 22.98 -6.83 -27.12
C ASN A 31 23.48 -8.03 -26.27
N SER A 32 22.51 -8.88 -25.94
CA SER A 32 22.49 -10.36 -25.94
C SER A 32 23.45 -11.18 -25.05
N ALA A 33 22.87 -11.78 -23.98
CA ALA A 33 22.92 -13.22 -23.69
C ALA A 33 21.93 -13.58 -22.54
N GLN A 34 21.27 -14.74 -22.64
CA GLN A 34 20.22 -15.23 -21.73
C GLN A 34 20.77 -15.73 -20.38
N ASP A 35 20.03 -15.46 -19.31
CA ASP A 35 20.04 -16.21 -18.04
C ASP A 35 18.57 -16.37 -17.54
N PRO A 36 18.03 -17.59 -17.30
CA PRO A 36 16.61 -17.80 -16.99
C PRO A 36 16.28 -17.80 -15.49
N SER A 37 17.02 -17.09 -14.63
CA SER A 37 16.71 -17.03 -13.20
C SER A 37 16.94 -15.66 -12.56
N ALA A 38 15.99 -14.75 -12.77
CA ALA A 38 15.72 -13.62 -11.88
C ALA A 38 14.21 -13.33 -11.91
N PRO A 39 13.57 -12.98 -10.78
CA PRO A 39 12.14 -12.70 -10.77
C PRO A 39 11.88 -11.53 -11.71
N LYS A 40 11.15 -11.81 -12.79
CA LYS A 40 10.70 -10.83 -13.76
C LYS A 40 10.10 -9.66 -12.98
N SER A 41 10.77 -8.51 -13.07
CA SER A 41 10.20 -7.21 -12.77
C SER A 41 8.79 -7.22 -13.36
N ILE A 42 7.79 -7.28 -12.48
CA ILE A 42 6.41 -7.22 -12.88
C ILE A 42 6.31 -5.88 -13.58
N GLN A 43 6.14 -5.97 -14.89
CA GLN A 43 5.89 -4.83 -15.73
C GLN A 43 4.81 -4.02 -15.04
N VAL A 44 5.08 -2.74 -14.86
CA VAL A 44 4.11 -1.71 -14.49
C VAL A 44 3.06 -1.72 -15.59
N THR A 45 2.22 -2.75 -15.56
CA THR A 45 0.95 -2.76 -16.23
C THR A 45 0.25 -1.65 -15.50
N GLU A 46 -0.06 -0.59 -16.21
CA GLU A 46 -0.72 0.61 -15.73
C GLU A 46 -2.06 0.22 -15.10
N LEU A 47 -2.00 -0.26 -13.86
CA LEU A 47 -3.16 -0.64 -13.11
C LEU A 47 -3.87 0.65 -12.83
N ARG A 48 -5.08 0.79 -13.39
CA ARG A 48 -5.90 1.99 -13.24
C ARG A 48 -6.14 2.34 -11.78
N SER A 49 -5.99 1.37 -10.87
CA SER A 49 -6.01 1.57 -9.43
C SER A 49 -4.86 2.43 -8.90
N ASN A 50 -3.67 2.42 -9.51
CA ASN A 50 -2.54 3.24 -9.07
C ASN A 50 -2.87 4.74 -9.10
N LEU A 51 -3.46 5.23 -10.20
CA LEU A 51 -3.88 6.64 -10.34
C LEU A 51 -4.91 7.03 -9.26
N VAL A 52 -5.78 6.09 -8.88
CA VAL A 52 -6.77 6.31 -7.81
C VAL A 52 -6.06 6.46 -6.46
N PHE A 53 -5.08 5.60 -6.17
CA PHE A 53 -4.35 5.70 -4.91
C PHE A 53 -3.42 6.92 -4.85
N GLU A 54 -2.86 7.37 -5.96
CA GLU A 54 -2.14 8.65 -6.03
C GLU A 54 -3.05 9.82 -5.67
N GLU A 55 -4.28 9.84 -6.18
CA GLU A 55 -5.26 10.87 -5.87
C GLU A 55 -5.71 10.82 -4.39
N ILE A 56 -5.99 9.63 -3.87
CA ILE A 56 -6.27 9.44 -2.43
C ILE A 56 -5.06 9.92 -1.59
N SER A 57 -3.83 9.60 -2.01
CA SER A 57 -2.61 10.02 -1.34
C SER A 57 -2.48 11.55 -1.29
N ARG A 58 -2.74 12.23 -2.42
CA ARG A 58 -2.76 13.69 -2.51
C ARG A 58 -3.76 14.27 -1.51
N ARG A 59 -4.99 13.74 -1.46
CA ARG A 59 -6.01 14.22 -0.55
C ARG A 59 -5.67 13.99 0.92
N VAL A 60 -5.11 12.82 1.26
CA VAL A 60 -4.65 12.53 2.61
C VAL A 60 -3.53 13.50 3.02
N LYS A 61 -2.63 13.90 2.13
CA LYS A 61 -1.63 14.94 2.44
C LYS A 61 -2.25 16.30 2.77
N GLU A 62 -3.37 16.66 2.14
CA GLU A 62 -4.04 17.95 2.36
C GLU A 62 -4.87 18.01 3.65
N VAL A 63 -5.66 16.97 3.91
CA VAL A 63 -6.66 16.98 4.99
C VAL A 63 -6.44 15.90 6.05
N GLY A 64 -5.34 15.15 5.95
CA GLY A 64 -5.16 13.92 6.70
C GLY A 64 -5.19 14.08 8.22
N SER A 65 -4.69 15.20 8.79
CA SER A 65 -4.84 15.48 10.24
C SER A 65 -6.31 15.53 10.70
N GLN A 66 -7.22 15.98 9.84
CA GLN A 66 -8.67 15.95 10.13
C GLN A 66 -9.22 14.53 9.97
N LEU A 67 -8.75 13.81 8.94
CA LEU A 67 -9.16 12.43 8.68
C LEU A 67 -8.72 11.50 9.80
N VAL A 68 -7.50 11.62 10.33
CA VAL A 68 -6.98 10.85 11.45
C VAL A 68 -7.85 11.03 12.69
N LYS A 69 -8.17 12.28 13.04
CA LYS A 69 -9.07 12.58 14.19
C LYS A 69 -10.45 11.99 14.02
N LYS A 70 -10.99 12.03 12.80
CA LYS A 70 -12.33 11.52 12.50
C LYS A 70 -12.33 10.00 12.46
N VAL A 71 -11.36 9.35 11.84
CA VAL A 71 -11.39 7.92 11.48
C VAL A 71 -10.67 7.04 12.49
N ASN A 72 -9.42 7.37 12.84
CA ASN A 72 -8.55 6.66 13.79
C ASN A 72 -8.42 5.16 13.51
N ALA A 73 -8.01 4.80 12.28
CA ALA A 73 -7.92 3.41 11.83
C ALA A 73 -6.91 3.20 10.69
N ILE A 74 -6.43 1.96 10.55
CA ILE A 74 -5.59 1.50 9.43
C ILE A 74 -6.41 0.59 8.52
N PHE A 75 -6.41 0.86 7.21
CA PHE A 75 -7.11 0.07 6.19
C PHE A 75 -6.12 -0.54 5.21
N GLN A 76 -6.24 -1.84 4.93
CA GLN A 76 -5.50 -2.49 3.85
C GLN A 76 -6.47 -2.88 2.73
N LEU A 77 -6.05 -2.67 1.49
CA LEU A 77 -6.79 -3.04 0.28
C LEU A 77 -5.93 -4.02 -0.52
N ASP A 78 -6.39 -5.26 -0.62
CA ASP A 78 -5.82 -6.31 -1.46
C ASP A 78 -6.60 -6.35 -2.78
N ILE A 79 -6.00 -5.82 -3.84
CA ILE A 79 -6.56 -5.85 -5.18
C ILE A 79 -6.20 -7.17 -5.86
N THR A 80 -7.21 -7.85 -6.38
CA THR A 80 -7.07 -9.21 -6.93
C THR A 80 -7.43 -9.31 -8.40
N LYS A 81 -6.76 -10.21 -9.11
CA LYS A 81 -7.13 -10.67 -10.44
C LYS A 81 -7.04 -12.19 -10.46
N ASP A 82 -8.11 -12.85 -10.91
CA ASP A 82 -8.24 -14.31 -10.92
C ASP A 82 -7.96 -14.95 -9.53
N GLY A 83 -8.44 -14.29 -8.47
CA GLY A 83 -8.29 -14.72 -7.08
C GLY A 83 -6.90 -14.51 -6.47
N LYS A 84 -5.93 -13.99 -7.23
CA LYS A 84 -4.57 -13.71 -6.75
C LYS A 84 -4.41 -12.22 -6.46
N ILE A 85 -3.74 -11.89 -5.36
CA ILE A 85 -3.36 -10.51 -5.04
C ILE A 85 -2.35 -10.04 -6.09
N ILE A 86 -2.68 -8.97 -6.80
CA ILE A 86 -1.80 -8.34 -7.78
C ILE A 86 -1.20 -7.03 -7.25
N VAL A 87 -1.90 -6.36 -6.35
CA VAL A 87 -1.49 -5.10 -5.73
C VAL A 87 -2.05 -5.00 -4.33
N GLN A 88 -1.29 -4.41 -3.43
CA GLN A 88 -1.72 -4.05 -2.08
C GLN A 88 -1.50 -2.57 -1.84
N TRP A 89 -2.45 -1.95 -1.16
CA TRP A 89 -2.35 -0.57 -0.69
C TRP A 89 -2.78 -0.46 0.76
N THR A 90 -2.17 0.46 1.48
CA THR A 90 -2.56 0.79 2.85
C THR A 90 -2.92 2.26 2.96
N VAL A 91 -4.03 2.52 3.64
CA VAL A 91 -4.50 3.85 4.03
C VAL A 91 -4.42 3.92 5.55
N ASP A 92 -3.39 4.58 6.06
CA ASP A 92 -3.20 4.84 7.49
C ASP A 92 -3.84 6.18 7.86
N LEU A 93 -5.00 6.12 8.52
CA LEU A 93 -5.66 7.28 9.12
C LEU A 93 -5.67 7.16 10.64
N LYS A 94 -4.58 6.65 11.20
CA LYS A 94 -4.38 6.44 12.64
C LYS A 94 -3.17 7.19 13.15
N ASN A 95 -2.09 7.20 12.37
CA ASN A 95 -0.80 7.73 12.77
C ASN A 95 -0.50 9.08 12.12
N GLY A 96 0.13 9.98 12.87
CA GLY A 96 0.59 11.28 12.37
C GLY A 96 -0.52 12.09 11.70
N SER A 97 -0.23 12.62 10.52
CA SER A 97 -1.19 13.31 9.64
C SER A 97 -1.87 12.38 8.64
N GLY A 98 -1.75 11.06 8.81
CA GLY A 98 -2.20 10.06 7.84
C GLY A 98 -1.25 9.86 6.67
N GLU A 99 -1.24 8.65 6.11
CA GLU A 99 -0.39 8.23 5.00
C GLU A 99 -1.13 7.24 4.11
N VAL A 100 -0.85 7.28 2.80
CA VAL A 100 -1.24 6.23 1.86
C VAL A 100 0.03 5.71 1.21
N TYR A 101 0.20 4.39 1.20
CA TYR A 101 1.41 3.76 0.66
C TYR A 101 1.11 2.41 0.02
N SER A 102 1.93 2.04 -0.96
CA SER A 102 1.89 0.73 -1.59
C SER A 102 2.41 -0.35 -0.64
N GLY A 103 1.81 -1.53 -0.69
CA GLY A 103 2.17 -2.69 0.12
C GLY A 103 1.21 -2.93 1.28
N SER A 104 1.49 -4.03 1.99
CA SER A 104 0.75 -4.42 3.18
C SER A 104 0.96 -3.44 4.33
N ALA A 105 0.01 -3.44 5.27
CA ALA A 105 0.06 -2.53 6.40
C ALA A 105 1.27 -2.84 7.31
N ARG A 106 2.01 -1.80 7.70
CA ARG A 106 3.18 -1.90 8.61
C ARG A 106 2.79 -2.33 10.04
N SER A 107 1.51 -2.29 10.36
CA SER A 107 0.90 -2.73 11.63
C SER A 107 -0.43 -3.41 11.32
N PRO A 108 -0.98 -4.25 12.21
CA PRO A 108 -2.24 -4.94 11.96
C PRO A 108 -3.34 -3.98 11.49
N PRO A 109 -3.93 -4.18 10.30
CA PRO A 109 -4.98 -3.30 9.82
C PRO A 109 -6.25 -3.50 10.64
N ASP A 110 -6.96 -2.40 10.91
CA ASP A 110 -8.27 -2.44 11.55
C ASP A 110 -9.33 -3.00 10.59
N THR A 111 -9.15 -2.84 9.28
CA THR A 111 -10.04 -3.39 8.25
C THR A 111 -9.23 -3.81 7.02
N LEU A 112 -9.52 -5.01 6.52
CA LEU A 112 -8.94 -5.56 5.31
C LEU A 112 -10.03 -5.70 4.25
N PHE A 113 -9.81 -5.11 3.07
CA PHE A 113 -10.64 -5.30 1.89
C PHE A 113 -9.95 -6.24 0.92
N THR A 114 -10.67 -7.21 0.39
CA THR A 114 -10.22 -8.01 -0.76
C THR A 114 -11.17 -7.73 -1.92
N ILE A 115 -10.64 -7.11 -2.97
CA ILE A 115 -11.46 -6.53 -4.04
C ILE A 115 -10.93 -7.03 -5.39
N PRO A 116 -11.75 -7.65 -6.24
CA PRO A 116 -11.38 -7.88 -7.63
C PRO A 116 -11.14 -6.54 -8.37
N ASP A 117 -10.10 -6.45 -9.19
CA ASP A 117 -9.70 -5.22 -9.87
C ASP A 117 -10.85 -4.57 -10.66
N HIS A 118 -11.65 -5.37 -11.37
CA HIS A 118 -12.83 -4.86 -12.10
C HIS A 118 -13.89 -4.25 -11.16
N ILE A 119 -14.11 -4.84 -9.98
CA ILE A 119 -15.03 -4.30 -8.97
C ILE A 119 -14.47 -3.02 -8.38
N PHE A 120 -13.16 -2.96 -8.11
CA PHE A 120 -12.51 -1.74 -7.65
C PHE A 120 -12.75 -0.58 -8.61
N MET A 121 -12.60 -0.82 -9.92
CA MET A 121 -12.86 0.21 -10.93
C MET A 121 -14.35 0.61 -11.01
N GLU A 122 -15.29 -0.32 -10.84
CA GLU A 122 -16.71 0.03 -10.74
C GLU A 122 -17.02 0.91 -9.52
N LEU A 123 -16.35 0.66 -8.38
CA LEU A 123 -16.51 1.44 -7.16
C LEU A 123 -15.98 2.87 -7.34
N VAL A 124 -14.78 2.99 -7.90
CA VAL A 124 -14.13 4.29 -8.16
C VAL A 124 -14.96 5.12 -9.14
N LEU A 125 -15.51 4.48 -10.18
CA LEU A 125 -16.34 5.16 -11.17
C LEU A 125 -17.79 5.39 -10.70
N GLY A 126 -18.13 5.03 -9.45
CA GLY A 126 -19.49 5.15 -8.91
C GLY A 126 -20.54 4.25 -9.58
N LYS A 127 -20.11 3.29 -10.41
CA LYS A 127 -21.01 2.36 -11.14
C LYS A 127 -21.62 1.31 -10.21
N THR A 128 -20.98 1.03 -9.10
CA THR A 128 -21.50 0.14 -8.07
C THR A 128 -21.32 0.76 -6.69
N ASN A 129 -22.23 0.43 -5.78
CA ASN A 129 -22.17 0.86 -4.39
C ASN A 129 -21.38 -0.18 -3.57
N PRO A 130 -20.42 0.22 -2.72
CA PRO A 130 -19.59 -0.71 -1.94
C PRO A 130 -20.38 -1.58 -0.97
N GLN A 131 -21.44 -1.07 -0.33
CA GLN A 131 -22.29 -1.87 0.54
C GLN A 131 -23.03 -2.95 -0.27
N ARG A 132 -23.59 -2.59 -1.43
CA ARG A 132 -24.25 -3.55 -2.33
C ARG A 132 -23.27 -4.59 -2.85
N ALA A 133 -22.05 -4.19 -3.23
CA ALA A 133 -21.01 -5.10 -3.69
C ALA A 133 -20.57 -6.08 -2.59
N PHE A 134 -20.45 -5.61 -1.35
CA PHE A 134 -20.15 -6.47 -0.20
C PHE A 134 -21.26 -7.49 0.08
N PHE A 135 -22.51 -7.04 0.21
CA PHE A 135 -23.64 -7.94 0.46
C PHE A 135 -23.91 -8.92 -0.69
N ALA A 136 -23.56 -8.55 -1.93
CA ALA A 136 -23.61 -9.45 -3.09
C ALA A 136 -22.41 -10.40 -3.20
N GLY A 137 -21.45 -10.35 -2.26
CA GLY A 137 -20.25 -11.20 -2.26
C GLY A 137 -19.22 -10.85 -3.33
N LYS A 138 -19.35 -9.69 -4.00
CA LYS A 138 -18.43 -9.24 -5.06
C LYS A 138 -17.08 -8.74 -4.52
N LEU A 139 -17.05 -8.32 -3.26
CA LEU A 139 -15.84 -7.98 -2.52
C LEU A 139 -15.95 -8.51 -1.09
N LYS A 140 -14.82 -8.69 -0.41
CA LYS A 140 -14.77 -9.14 0.99
C LYS A 140 -14.25 -8.04 1.89
N VAL A 141 -14.79 -7.99 3.11
CA VAL A 141 -14.33 -7.10 4.18
C VAL A 141 -14.13 -7.94 5.44
N SER A 142 -12.96 -7.83 6.04
CA SER A 142 -12.58 -8.50 7.29
C SER A 142 -12.11 -7.48 8.34
N GLY A 143 -12.18 -7.85 9.62
CA GLY A 143 -11.86 -6.96 10.73
C GLY A 143 -13.05 -6.10 11.15
N LYS A 144 -12.81 -4.83 11.49
CA LYS A 144 -13.82 -3.90 11.99
C LYS A 144 -14.64 -3.28 10.84
N VAL A 145 -15.55 -4.06 10.27
CA VAL A 145 -16.36 -3.70 9.08
C VAL A 145 -16.99 -2.29 9.16
N MET A 146 -17.47 -1.86 10.34
CA MET A 146 -18.06 -0.53 10.53
C MET A 146 -17.09 0.63 10.27
N LEU A 147 -15.78 0.43 10.47
CA LEU A 147 -14.77 1.43 10.11
C LEU A 147 -14.64 1.56 8.59
N GLY A 148 -14.87 0.50 7.82
CA GLY A 148 -14.90 0.55 6.37
C GLY A 148 -16.03 1.44 5.83
N GLN A 149 -17.22 1.37 6.44
CA GLN A 149 -18.34 2.27 6.10
C GLN A 149 -18.04 3.73 6.46
N LYS A 150 -17.33 3.95 7.57
CA LYS A 150 -16.89 5.28 7.98
C LYS A 150 -15.90 5.88 6.99
N LEU A 151 -14.97 5.07 6.48
CA LEU A 151 -14.04 5.48 5.42
C LEU A 151 -14.77 5.91 4.16
N GLU A 152 -15.75 5.13 3.69
CA GLU A 152 -16.58 5.45 2.52
C GLU A 152 -17.25 6.82 2.67
N LYS A 153 -17.92 7.06 3.80
CA LYS A 153 -18.61 8.33 4.07
C LYS A 153 -17.64 9.52 4.00
N ILE A 154 -16.46 9.37 4.61
CA ILE A 154 -15.45 10.43 4.64
C ILE A 154 -14.92 10.75 3.24
N PHE A 155 -14.71 9.74 2.38
CA PHE A 155 -14.23 9.98 1.02
C PHE A 155 -15.27 10.65 0.12
N LYS A 156 -16.57 10.34 0.31
CA LYS A 156 -17.67 11.07 -0.34
C LYS A 156 -17.77 12.51 0.17
N ASP A 157 -17.74 12.71 1.49
CA ASP A 157 -17.85 14.04 2.11
C ASP A 157 -16.65 14.95 1.75
N CYS A 158 -15.47 14.37 1.48
CA CYS A 158 -14.27 15.11 1.09
C CYS A 158 -14.14 15.35 -0.43
N ALA A 159 -15.19 15.02 -1.20
CA ALA A 159 -15.27 15.08 -2.67
C ALA A 159 -14.09 14.40 -3.37
N ILE A 160 -13.74 13.18 -2.93
CA ILE A 160 -12.86 12.31 -3.72
C ILE A 160 -13.65 11.68 -4.88
N PHE A 161 -14.97 11.47 -4.73
CA PHE A 161 -16.03 11.49 -5.76
C PHE A 161 -17.39 11.62 -5.05
#